data_AF-A0A7V3MJS5-F1
#
_entry.id   AF-A0A7V3MJS5-F1
#
_cell.length_a   1.000
_cell.length_b   1.000
_cell.length_c   1.000
_cell.angle_alpha   90.00
_cell.angle_beta   90.00
_cell.angle_gamma   90.00
#
_symmetry.space_group_name_H-M   'P 1'
#
loop_
_entity.id
_entity.type
_entity.pdbx_description
1 polymer ?
#
loop_
_entity_poly.entity_id
_entity_poly.type
_entity_poly.pdbx_seq_one_letter_code
_entity_poly.pdbx_strand_id
1 'polypeptide(L)' 'MGRYVEHYNHVRLHSAIGYVAPAHKLAGREREIFAARDRKLAEAQERRKAQRDRRRLQAVA' A
#
# COMPACT_ATOMS: atom_id res chain seq x y z
N MET A 1 -25.20 -12.62 -11.54
CA MET A 1 -24.77 -11.25 -11.86
C MET A 1 -24.32 -10.44 -10.63
N GLY A 2 -25.00 -10.50 -9.48
CA GLY A 2 -24.61 -9.73 -8.28
C GLY A 2 -23.15 -9.90 -7.81
N ARG A 3 -22.61 -11.13 -7.86
CA ARG A 3 -21.22 -11.43 -7.45
C ARG A 3 -20.16 -10.63 -8.21
N TYR A 4 -20.38 -10.40 -9.51
CA TYR A 4 -19.42 -9.62 -10.31
C TYR A 4 -19.40 -8.15 -9.87
N VAL A 5 -20.59 -7.57 -9.68
CA VAL A 5 -20.75 -6.17 -9.25
C VAL A 5 -20.16 -5.95 -7.86
N GLU A 6 -20.41 -6.87 -6.93
CA GLU A 6 -19.86 -6.82 -5.58
C GLU A 6 -18.33 -6.87 -5.58
N HIS A 7 -17.76 -7.82 -6.32
CA HIS A 7 -16.31 -7.95 -6.45
C HIS A 7 -15.68 -6.71 -7.10
N TYR A 8 -16.28 -6.20 -8.17
CA TYR A 8 -15.78 -5.02 -8.88
C TYR A 8 -15.74 -3.79 -7.98
N ASN A 9 -16.79 -3.56 -7.19
CA ASN A 9 -16.91 -2.37 -6.36
C ASN A 9 -16.07 -2.42 -5.09
N HIS A 10 -16.00 -3.58 -4.42
CA HIS A 10 -15.44 -3.67 -3.08
C HIS A 10 -14.05 -4.34 -3.02
N VAL A 11 -13.69 -5.15 -4.01
CA VAL A 11 -12.46 -5.97 -3.96
C VAL A 11 -11.43 -5.52 -4.98
N ARG A 12 -11.85 -5.28 -6.23
CA ARG A 12 -10.92 -4.93 -7.32
C ARG A 12 -10.25 -3.59 -7.07
N LEU A 13 -8.92 -3.57 -7.07
CA LEU A 13 -8.13 -2.33 -7.08
C LEU A 13 -7.98 -1.83 -8.52
N HIS A 14 -8.30 -0.55 -8.75
CA HIS A 14 -8.35 0.01 -10.11
C HIS A 14 -7.22 1.03 -10.35
N SER A 15 -6.40 0.80 -11.38
CA SER A 15 -5.20 1.60 -11.68
C SER A 15 -5.52 3.08 -11.96
N ALA A 16 -6.57 3.37 -12.71
CA ALA A 16 -6.99 4.76 -13.01
C ALA A 16 -7.36 5.60 -11.78
N ILE A 17 -7.62 4.97 -10.63
CA ILE A 17 -7.90 5.65 -9.35
C ILE A 17 -6.85 5.29 -8.28
N GLY A 18 -5.61 5.08 -8.70
CA GLY A 18 -4.48 4.85 -7.78
C GLY A 18 -4.54 3.52 -7.05
N TYR A 19 -5.07 2.48 -7.70
CA TYR A 19 -5.31 1.16 -7.10
C TYR A 19 -6.18 1.26 -5.84
N VAL A 20 -7.25 2.05 -5.88
CA VAL A 20 -8.29 2.10 -4.84
C VAL A 20 -9.50 1.30 -5.32
N ALA A 21 -10.25 0.68 -4.41
CA ALA A 21 -11.51 0.01 -4.78
C ALA A 21 -12.58 1.07 -5.11
N PRO A 22 -13.42 0.89 -6.14
CA PRO A 22 -14.43 1.88 -6.53
C PRO A 22 -15.32 2.35 -5.37
N ALA A 23 -15.77 1.46 -4.50
CA ALA A 23 -16.59 1.82 -3.34
C ALA A 23 -15.85 2.75 -2.35
N HIS A 24 -14.55 2.56 -2.14
CA HIS A 24 -13.76 3.43 -1.27
C HIS A 24 -13.53 4.82 -1.87
N LYS A 25 -13.37 4.89 -3.20
CA LYS A 25 -13.25 6.16 -3.92
C LYS A 25 -14.57 6.94 -3.84
N LEU A 26 -15.71 6.28 -4.05
CA LEU A 26 -17.04 6.87 -3.89
C LEU A 26 -17.29 7.35 -2.45
N ALA A 27 -16.81 6.61 -1.46
CA ALA A 27 -16.87 7.01 -0.04
C ALA A 27 -15.83 8.08 0.36
N GLY A 28 -15.02 8.61 -0.58
CA GLY A 28 -14.02 9.65 -0.29
C GLY A 28 -12.80 9.19 0.53
N ARG A 29 -12.62 7.89 0.75
CA ARG A 29 -11.58 7.33 1.65
C ARG A 29 -10.19 7.24 1.04
N GLU A 30 -10.03 7.72 -0.20
CA GLU A 30 -8.77 7.64 -0.94
C GLU A 30 -7.59 8.25 -0.18
N ARG A 31 -7.77 9.42 0.43
CA ARG A 31 -6.71 10.12 1.15
C ARG A 31 -6.19 9.30 2.34
N GLU A 32 -7.10 8.69 3.10
CA GLU A 32 -6.75 7.80 4.23
C GLU A 32 -5.95 6.59 3.76
N ILE A 33 -6.36 5.99 2.64
CA ILE A 33 -5.72 4.82 2.05
C ILE A 33 -4.29 5.16 1.60
N PHE A 34 -4.11 6.31 0.94
CA PHE A 34 -2.78 6.76 0.52
C PHE A 34 -1.89 7.06 1.73
N ALA A 35 -2.39 7.79 2.73
CA ALA A 35 -1.63 8.06 3.95
C ALA A 35 -1.23 6.78 4.71
N ALA A 36 -2.08 5.74 4.71
CA ALA A 36 -1.73 4.44 5.27
C ALA A 36 -0.63 3.71 4.46
N ARG A 37 -0.68 3.79 3.12
CA ARG A 37 0.33 3.20 2.23
C ARG A 37 1.68 3.88 2.40
N ASP A 38 1.70 5.21 2.44
CA ASP A 38 2.93 5.98 2.59
C ASP A 38 3.64 5.67 3.91
N ARG A 39 2.88 5.60 5.02
CA ARG A 39 3.40 5.16 6.32
C ARG A 39 4.03 3.77 6.23
N LYS A 40 3.32 2.80 5.65
CA LYS A 40 3.84 1.43 5.48
C LYS A 40 5.12 1.39 4.64
N LEU A 41 5.20 2.21 3.59
CA LEU A 41 6.39 2.31 2.73
C LEU A 41 7.57 2.92 3.49
N ALA A 42 7.37 4.01 4.22
CA ALA A 42 8.39 4.64 5.03
C ALA A 42 8.95 3.67 6.08
N GLU A 43 8.09 2.95 6.81
CA GLU A 43 8.52 1.92 7.76
C GLU A 43 9.35 0.82 7.09
N ALA A 44 8.93 0.35 5.92
CA ALA A 44 9.67 -0.66 5.17
C ALA A 44 11.04 -0.15 4.69
N GLN A 45 11.13 1.12 4.31
CA GLN A 45 12.39 1.76 3.91
C GLN A 45 13.36 1.82 5.09
N GLU A 46 12.93 2.28 6.26
CA GLU A 46 13.77 2.34 7.46
C GLU A 46 14.26 0.96 7.90
N ARG A 47 13.38 -0.05 7.90
CA ARG A 47 13.76 -1.44 8.19
C ARG A 47 14.84 -1.94 7.23
N ARG A 48 14.71 -1.66 5.94
CA ARG A 48 15.72 -2.05 4.93
C ARG A 48 17.04 -1.30 5.12
N LYS A 49 16.98 -0.01 5.50
CA LYS A 49 18.18 0.78 5.80
C LYS A 49 18.95 0.17 6.97
N ALA A 50 18.28 -0.07 8.10
CA ALA A 50 18.89 -0.70 9.27
C ALA A 50 19.50 -2.09 8.95
N GLN A 51 18.82 -2.89 8.12
CA GLN A 51 19.37 -4.17 7.67
C GLN A 51 20.62 -4.02 6.81
N ARG A 52 20.67 -3.03 5.90
CA ARG A 52 21.87 -2.75 5.10
C ARG A 52 23.02 -2.28 5.97
N ASP A 53 22.77 -1.39 6.92
CA ASP A 53 23.79 -0.88 7.84
C ASP A 53 24.36 -2.02 8.71
N ARG A 54 23.49 -2.89 9.24
CA ARG A 54 23.93 -4.08 9.99
C ARG A 54 24.79 -5.02 9.14
N ARG A 55 24.39 -5.28 7.89
CA ARG A 55 25.18 -6.10 6.96
C ARG A 55 26.53 -5.48 6.65
N ARG A 56 26.59 -4.15 6.50
CA ARG A 56 27.84 -3.42 6.25
C ARG A 56 28.80 -3.53 7.43
N LEU A 57 28.30 -3.35 8.66
CA LEU A 57 29.12 -3.52 9.86
C LEU A 57 29.67 -4.94 9.99
N GLN A 58 28.84 -5.95 9.72
CA GLN A 58 29.25 -7.36 9.72
C GLN A 58 30.29 -7.72 8.65
N ALA A 59 30.34 -6.99 7.54
CA ALA A 59 31.30 -7.25 6.47
C ALA A 59 32.66 -6.55 6.69
N VAL A 60 32.74 -5.62 7.63
CA VAL A 60 33.97 -4.87 7.96
C VAL A 60 34.67 -5.45 9.21
N ALA A 61 33.93 -6.16 10.07
CA ALA A 61 34.46 -6.94 11.19
C ALA A 61 34.95 -8.31 10.71
#